data_AF-A0AAN9EA50-F1
#
_entry.id   AF-A0AAN9EA50-F1
#
_cell.length_a   1.000
_cell.length_b   1.000
_cell.length_c   1.000
_cell.angle_alpha   90.00
_cell.angle_beta   90.00
_cell.angle_gamma   90.00
#
_symmetry.space_group_name_H-M   'P 1'
#
loop_
_entity.id
_entity.type
_entity.pdbx_description
1 polymer ?
#
loop_
_entity_poly.entity_id
_entity_poly.type
_entity_poly.pdbx_seq_one_letter_code
_entity_poly.pdbx_strand_id
1 'polypeptide(L)'
;MVKFWTTFNEHFTFAIQGYDFGRQSPKRCSLRFFCSIGDSNTEPYIVAHNFLGSHARTVDIYRKKYKGARCGSIGTNLVAFGLFSATNTKIDIHAVQRAQDFILGWFLDPLVFGNYPSLIQGYDFGRQKKYKVAQCGSIGINLVAFGFWPATNTEIDNHAIKGVQNLILGWFLDAMNGTNIVGASTQLLVLYGYI
;
A
#
# COMPACT_ATOMS: atom_id res chain seq x y z
N MET A 1 -3.04 -23.39 16.05
CA MET A 1 -3.93 -22.88 14.99
C MET A 1 -3.62 -21.41 14.78
N VAL A 2 -3.40 -20.99 13.53
CA VAL A 2 -2.99 -19.62 13.19
C VAL A 2 -4.16 -18.65 13.39
N LYS A 3 -3.92 -17.55 14.11
CA LYS A 3 -4.94 -16.53 14.45
C LYS A 3 -4.89 -15.29 13.54
N PHE A 4 -3.76 -15.05 12.88
CA PHE A 4 -3.51 -13.88 12.05
C PHE A 4 -2.99 -14.32 10.69
N TRP A 5 -3.70 -13.92 9.64
CA TRP A 5 -3.36 -14.26 8.26
C TRP A 5 -3.09 -12.98 7.48
N THR A 6 -2.09 -13.02 6.61
CA THR A 6 -1.90 -12.02 5.55
C THR A 6 -2.05 -12.71 4.20
N THR A 7 -2.67 -12.02 3.24
CA THR A 7 -2.93 -12.55 1.90
C THR A 7 -1.76 -12.24 0.97
N PHE A 8 -1.38 -10.97 0.85
CA PHE A 8 -0.29 -10.52 0.02
C PHE A 8 0.64 -9.59 0.80
N ASN A 9 1.92 -9.61 0.41
CA ASN A 9 2.93 -8.68 0.89
C ASN A 9 3.27 -7.67 -0.21
N GLU A 10 3.13 -6.38 0.09
CA GLU A 10 3.64 -5.27 -0.73
C GLU A 10 3.14 -5.24 -2.18
N HIS A 11 1.82 -5.12 -2.37
CA HIS A 11 1.23 -5.08 -3.72
C HIS A 11 1.83 -4.01 -4.64
N PHE A 12 2.09 -2.81 -4.10
CA PHE A 12 2.70 -1.71 -4.86
C PHE A 12 4.07 -2.09 -5.39
N THR A 13 4.95 -2.60 -4.51
CA THR A 13 6.29 -3.07 -4.88
C THR A 13 6.19 -4.12 -5.98
N PHE A 14 5.30 -5.11 -5.84
CA PHE A 14 5.14 -6.15 -6.85
C PHE A 14 4.67 -5.60 -8.20
N ALA A 15 3.64 -4.74 -8.21
CA ALA A 15 3.09 -4.17 -9.44
C ALA A 15 4.15 -3.32 -10.18
N ILE A 16 4.83 -2.44 -9.45
CA ILE A 16 5.82 -1.52 -10.04
C ILE A 16 7.11 -2.26 -10.43
N GLN A 17 7.69 -3.05 -9.53
CA GLN A 17 8.96 -3.72 -9.81
C GLN A 17 8.81 -4.84 -10.86
N GLY A 18 7.65 -5.49 -10.93
CA GLY A 18 7.39 -6.60 -11.85
C GLY A 18 6.89 -6.19 -13.23
N TYR A 19 6.11 -5.10 -13.31
CA TYR A 19 5.35 -4.72 -14.52
C TYR A 19 5.56 -3.28 -15.00
N ASP A 20 6.24 -2.43 -14.22
CA ASP A 20 6.66 -1.09 -14.66
C ASP A 20 8.18 -1.03 -14.90
N PHE A 21 8.98 -1.23 -13.86
CA PHE A 21 10.45 -1.22 -13.99
C PHE A 21 11.04 -2.53 -14.51
N GLY A 22 10.28 -3.63 -14.45
CA GLY A 22 10.74 -4.96 -14.89
C GLY A 22 11.99 -5.49 -14.16
N ARG A 23 12.24 -5.04 -12.93
CA ARG A 23 13.38 -5.48 -12.10
C ARG A 23 13.14 -6.82 -11.43
N GLN A 24 11.90 -7.12 -11.07
CA GLN A 24 11.48 -8.37 -10.44
C GLN A 24 10.68 -9.23 -11.41
N SER A 25 10.60 -10.53 -11.14
CA SER A 25 9.74 -11.44 -11.92
C SER A 25 8.30 -10.92 -11.97
N PRO A 26 7.61 -10.94 -13.14
CA PRO A 26 7.99 -11.58 -14.40
C PRO A 26 8.86 -10.71 -15.36
N LYS A 27 9.37 -9.56 -14.91
CA LYS A 27 10.23 -8.64 -15.68
C LYS A 27 9.55 -8.10 -16.94
N ARG A 28 8.35 -7.56 -16.78
CA ARG A 28 7.60 -6.90 -17.85
C ARG A 28 7.74 -5.39 -17.71
N CYS A 29 7.97 -4.71 -18.82
CA CYS A 29 8.04 -3.25 -18.88
C CYS A 29 7.99 -2.75 -20.32
N SER A 30 7.69 -1.47 -20.51
CA SER A 30 7.72 -0.82 -21.84
C SER A 30 9.13 -0.59 -22.37
N LEU A 31 10.13 -0.47 -21.50
CA LEU A 31 11.52 -0.23 -21.89
C LEU A 31 12.15 -1.50 -22.47
N ARG A 32 12.19 -1.60 -23.81
CA ARG A 32 12.64 -2.79 -24.55
C ARG A 32 14.12 -3.16 -24.35
N PHE A 33 14.92 -2.22 -23.84
CA PHE A 33 16.29 -2.50 -23.43
C PHE A 33 16.35 -3.40 -22.17
N PHE A 34 15.38 -3.26 -21.26
CA PHE A 34 15.33 -4.02 -20.01
C PHE A 34 14.37 -5.21 -20.06
N CYS A 35 13.28 -5.13 -20.83
CA CYS A 35 12.26 -6.17 -20.89
C CYS A 35 11.93 -6.56 -22.33
N SER A 36 11.76 -7.85 -22.58
CA SER A 36 11.36 -8.36 -23.89
C SER A 36 9.90 -8.05 -24.24
N ILE A 37 9.04 -7.96 -23.22
CA ILE A 37 7.59 -7.77 -23.35
C ILE A 37 7.05 -6.92 -22.20
N GLY A 38 5.83 -6.40 -22.36
CA GLY A 38 5.13 -5.65 -21.33
C GLY A 38 4.68 -4.27 -21.78
N ASP A 39 3.81 -3.67 -20.97
CA ASP A 39 3.36 -2.29 -21.07
C ASP A 39 3.22 -1.66 -19.67
N SER A 40 4.20 -0.84 -19.33
CA SER A 40 4.27 -0.11 -18.07
C SER A 40 3.10 0.87 -17.85
N ASN A 41 2.39 1.27 -18.90
CA ASN A 41 1.24 2.19 -18.77
C ASN A 41 -0.05 1.46 -18.35
N THR A 42 -0.12 0.14 -18.49
CA THR A 42 -1.37 -0.61 -18.30
C THR A 42 -1.22 -1.79 -17.36
N GLU A 43 -0.15 -2.57 -17.48
CA GLU A 43 0.03 -3.82 -16.75
C GLU A 43 0.10 -3.66 -15.22
N PRO A 44 0.81 -2.65 -14.66
CA PRO A 44 0.82 -2.44 -13.22
C PRO A 44 -0.60 -2.27 -12.64
N TYR A 45 -1.48 -1.61 -13.38
CA TYR A 45 -2.85 -1.37 -12.94
C TYR A 45 -3.77 -2.58 -13.07
N ILE A 46 -3.61 -3.38 -14.12
CA ILE A 46 -4.30 -4.66 -14.24
C ILE A 46 -3.90 -5.58 -13.08
N VAL A 47 -2.61 -5.63 -12.75
CA VAL A 47 -2.08 -6.44 -11.65
C VAL A 47 -2.61 -5.95 -10.30
N ALA A 48 -2.57 -4.65 -10.05
CA ALA A 48 -3.10 -4.05 -8.82
C ALA A 48 -4.59 -4.36 -8.63
N HIS A 49 -5.40 -4.23 -9.68
CA HIS A 49 -6.82 -4.57 -9.64
C HIS A 49 -7.05 -6.05 -9.29
N ASN A 50 -6.29 -6.96 -9.91
CA ASN A 50 -6.40 -8.39 -9.65
C ASN A 50 -5.96 -8.76 -8.24
N PHE A 51 -4.97 -8.08 -7.66
CA PHE A 51 -4.62 -8.25 -6.25
C PHE A 51 -5.77 -7.91 -5.32
N LEU A 52 -6.40 -6.74 -5.53
CA LEU A 52 -7.53 -6.30 -4.72
C LEU A 52 -8.72 -7.27 -4.83
N GLY A 53 -9.03 -7.74 -6.04
CA GLY A 53 -10.07 -8.75 -6.26
C GLY A 53 -9.75 -10.10 -5.59
N SER A 54 -8.50 -10.55 -5.68
CA SER A 54 -8.04 -11.80 -5.05
C SER A 54 -8.06 -11.71 -3.52
N HIS A 55 -7.65 -10.56 -2.97
CA HIS A 55 -7.75 -10.27 -1.54
C HIS A 55 -9.22 -10.33 -1.09
N ALA A 56 -10.11 -9.64 -1.81
CA ALA A 56 -11.54 -9.62 -1.54
C ALA A 56 -12.13 -11.02 -1.46
N ARG A 57 -11.82 -11.85 -2.45
CA ARG A 57 -12.33 -13.22 -2.53
C ARG A 57 -11.79 -14.10 -1.43
N THR A 58 -10.51 -13.97 -1.10
CA THR A 58 -9.85 -14.74 -0.03
C THR A 58 -10.44 -14.38 1.33
N VAL A 59 -10.64 -13.09 1.61
CA VAL A 59 -11.29 -12.61 2.85
C VAL A 59 -12.74 -13.09 2.95
N ASP A 60 -13.50 -13.08 1.85
CA ASP A 60 -14.87 -13.63 1.80
C ASP A 60 -14.91 -15.12 2.15
N ILE A 61 -14.01 -15.92 1.54
CA ILE A 61 -13.89 -17.36 1.83
C ILE A 61 -13.48 -17.59 3.28
N TYR A 62 -12.48 -16.84 3.78
CA TYR A 62 -12.01 -16.92 5.16
C TYR A 62 -13.17 -16.71 6.14
N ARG A 63 -13.93 -15.63 5.95
CA ARG A 63 -15.06 -15.26 6.82
C ARG A 63 -16.23 -16.25 6.75
N LYS A 64 -16.48 -16.86 5.58
CA LYS A 64 -17.58 -17.83 5.41
C LYS A 64 -17.24 -19.21 5.98
N LYS A 65 -16.01 -19.68 5.80
CA LYS A 65 -15.62 -21.06 6.12
C LYS A 65 -14.86 -21.23 7.44
N TYR A 66 -14.09 -20.22 7.84
CA TYR A 66 -13.09 -20.37 8.93
C TYR A 66 -13.38 -19.48 10.14
N LYS A 67 -14.51 -18.76 10.16
CA LYS A 67 -14.96 -17.91 11.28
C LYS A 67 -15.42 -18.72 12.51
N GLY A 68 -15.75 -20.00 12.35
CA GLY A 68 -16.23 -20.86 13.43
C GLY A 68 -15.16 -21.14 14.49
N ALA A 69 -15.42 -20.68 15.72
CA ALA A 69 -14.79 -21.01 17.01
C ALA A 69 -13.62 -20.14 17.53
N ARG A 70 -12.90 -19.35 16.73
CA ARG A 70 -11.84 -18.46 17.26
C ARG A 70 -11.79 -17.15 16.48
N CYS A 71 -11.95 -16.01 17.16
CA CYS A 71 -11.86 -14.66 16.59
C CYS A 71 -10.46 -14.35 16.02
N GLY A 72 -10.16 -14.87 14.82
CA GLY A 72 -8.94 -14.56 14.07
C GLY A 72 -9.13 -13.43 13.06
N SER A 73 -8.04 -12.82 12.63
CA SER A 73 -8.01 -11.72 11.67
C SER A 73 -7.30 -12.12 10.39
N ILE A 74 -7.78 -11.61 9.26
CA ILE A 74 -7.15 -11.76 7.95
C ILE A 74 -6.92 -10.39 7.35
N GLY A 75 -5.77 -10.20 6.72
CA GLY A 75 -5.34 -8.90 6.25
C GLY A 75 -4.44 -8.95 5.02
N THR A 76 -3.80 -7.82 4.76
CA THR A 76 -2.80 -7.67 3.72
C THR A 76 -1.74 -6.66 4.14
N ASN A 77 -0.54 -6.77 3.59
CA ASN A 77 0.53 -5.83 3.91
C ASN A 77 0.69 -4.82 2.78
N LEU A 78 0.61 -3.53 3.11
CA LEU A 78 0.85 -2.41 2.21
C LEU A 78 2.19 -1.74 2.56
N VAL A 79 2.83 -1.19 1.55
CA VAL A 79 4.05 -0.39 1.73
C VAL A 79 3.68 1.09 1.78
N ALA A 80 4.34 1.81 2.67
CA ALA A 80 4.27 3.26 2.78
C ALA A 80 5.69 3.83 2.72
N PHE A 81 5.88 4.92 1.99
CA PHE A 81 7.15 5.65 2.01
C PHE A 81 6.97 6.92 2.86
N GLY A 82 7.94 7.16 3.76
CA GLY A 82 8.09 8.44 4.45
C GLY A 82 8.60 9.47 3.46
N LEU A 83 7.69 10.25 2.90
CA LEU A 83 7.97 11.26 1.88
C LEU A 83 7.96 12.65 2.51
N PHE A 84 8.93 13.48 2.12
CA PHE A 84 9.09 14.85 2.58
C PHE A 84 9.03 15.82 1.42
N SER A 85 8.42 16.98 1.66
CA SER A 85 8.40 18.05 0.67
C SER A 85 9.79 18.64 0.56
N ALA A 86 10.30 18.81 -0.65
CA ALA A 86 11.62 19.40 -0.87
C ALA A 86 11.69 20.86 -0.35
N THR A 87 10.58 21.59 -0.45
CA THR A 87 10.41 22.93 0.10
C THR A 87 9.07 23.09 0.82
N ASN A 88 8.89 24.20 1.55
CA ASN A 88 7.61 24.57 2.17
C ASN A 88 6.61 25.18 1.17
N THR A 89 6.82 25.01 -0.13
CA THR A 89 5.86 25.49 -1.13
C THR A 89 4.66 24.55 -1.21
N LYS A 90 3.49 25.11 -1.56
CA LYS A 90 2.27 24.32 -1.75
C LYS A 90 2.44 23.23 -2.82
N ILE A 91 3.27 23.48 -3.83
CA ILE A 91 3.51 22.56 -4.95
C ILE A 91 4.18 21.28 -4.43
N ASP A 92 5.23 21.42 -3.62
CA ASP A 92 5.98 20.27 -3.08
C ASP A 92 5.17 19.50 -2.05
N ILE A 93 4.42 20.20 -1.20
CA ILE A 93 3.49 19.56 -0.24
C ILE A 93 2.43 18.74 -1.00
N HIS A 94 1.84 19.30 -2.04
CA HIS A 94 0.86 18.58 -2.86
C HIS A 94 1.51 17.44 -3.67
N ALA A 95 2.79 17.55 -4.05
CA ALA A 95 3.52 16.49 -4.73
C ALA A 95 3.72 15.27 -3.81
N VAL A 96 4.07 15.51 -2.55
CA VAL A 96 4.14 14.46 -1.52
C VAL A 96 2.79 13.78 -1.34
N GLN A 97 1.70 14.55 -1.24
CA GLN A 97 0.36 13.97 -1.11
C GLN A 97 0.02 13.07 -2.31
N ARG A 98 0.24 13.54 -3.55
CA ARG A 98 0.00 12.72 -4.75
C ARG A 98 0.82 11.44 -4.76
N ALA A 99 2.07 11.51 -4.33
CA ALA A 99 2.94 10.34 -4.25
C ALA A 99 2.45 9.34 -3.18
N GLN A 100 2.00 9.81 -2.02
CA GLN A 100 1.37 8.95 -1.01
C GLN A 100 0.07 8.31 -1.51
N ASP A 101 -0.79 9.09 -2.17
CA ASP A 101 -2.02 8.58 -2.77
C ASP A 101 -1.73 7.50 -3.83
N PHE A 102 -0.65 7.65 -4.58
CA PHE A 102 -0.23 6.67 -5.59
C PHE A 102 0.40 5.40 -4.98
N ILE A 103 1.28 5.55 -3.99
CA ILE A 103 1.99 4.42 -3.37
C ILE A 103 1.03 3.59 -2.48
N LEU A 104 0.29 4.28 -1.62
CA LEU A 104 -0.50 3.65 -0.57
C LEU A 104 -2.00 3.73 -0.87
N GLY A 105 -2.50 4.93 -1.21
CA GLY A 105 -3.93 5.17 -1.48
C GLY A 105 -4.48 4.27 -2.59
N TRP A 106 -3.67 3.94 -3.59
CA TRP A 106 -4.03 3.04 -4.69
C TRP A 106 -4.57 1.69 -4.22
N PHE A 107 -4.02 1.14 -3.13
CA PHE A 107 -4.48 -0.12 -2.55
C PHE A 107 -5.34 0.10 -1.30
N LEU A 108 -5.08 1.15 -0.52
CA LEU A 108 -5.81 1.41 0.71
C LEU A 108 -7.26 1.87 0.44
N ASP A 109 -7.45 2.84 -0.46
CA ASP A 109 -8.76 3.44 -0.70
C ASP A 109 -9.80 2.43 -1.20
N PRO A 110 -9.48 1.49 -2.11
CA PRO A 110 -10.44 0.45 -2.49
C PRO A 110 -10.79 -0.50 -1.35
N LEU A 111 -9.88 -0.75 -0.41
CA LEU A 111 -10.13 -1.60 0.75
C LEU A 111 -11.02 -0.91 1.80
N VAL A 112 -10.83 0.39 1.99
CA VAL A 112 -11.55 1.18 2.99
C VAL A 112 -12.85 1.77 2.43
N PHE A 113 -12.78 2.46 1.30
CA PHE A 113 -13.87 3.23 0.71
C PHE A 113 -14.55 2.55 -0.48
N GLY A 114 -13.90 1.57 -1.11
CA GLY A 114 -14.41 0.83 -2.27
C GLY A 114 -14.17 1.48 -3.63
N ASN A 115 -13.45 2.61 -3.67
CA ASN A 115 -13.08 3.31 -4.90
C ASN A 115 -11.57 3.60 -4.89
N TYR A 116 -10.97 3.75 -6.07
CA TYR A 116 -9.60 4.23 -6.20
C TYR A 116 -9.50 5.73 -5.88
N PRO A 117 -8.30 6.24 -5.50
CA PRO A 117 -8.06 7.68 -5.40
C PRO A 117 -8.37 8.40 -6.72
N SER A 118 -8.76 9.66 -6.67
CA SER A 118 -9.10 10.47 -7.86
C SER A 118 -7.99 10.48 -8.91
N LEU A 119 -6.72 10.42 -8.46
CA LEU A 119 -5.53 10.33 -9.30
C LEU A 119 -5.52 9.10 -10.24
N ILE A 120 -6.21 8.02 -9.87
CA ILE A 120 -6.16 6.71 -10.56
C ILE A 120 -7.51 6.36 -11.21
N GLN A 121 -8.58 7.08 -10.86
CA GLN A 121 -9.93 6.86 -11.41
C GLN A 121 -10.03 7.02 -12.94
N GLY A 122 -9.05 7.68 -13.59
CA GLY A 122 -9.01 7.82 -15.05
C GLY A 122 -8.82 6.50 -15.81
N TYR A 123 -8.39 5.43 -15.13
CA TYR A 123 -8.36 4.09 -15.70
C TYR A 123 -9.63 3.34 -15.30
N ASP A 124 -10.45 2.97 -16.29
CA ASP A 124 -11.73 2.29 -16.08
C ASP A 124 -11.55 0.83 -15.65
N PHE A 125 -11.20 0.65 -14.38
CA PHE A 125 -11.08 -0.66 -13.74
C PHE A 125 -12.35 -1.05 -12.97
N GLY A 126 -13.46 -0.32 -13.11
CA GLY A 126 -14.69 -0.57 -12.35
C GLY A 126 -14.58 -0.37 -10.83
N ARG A 127 -15.72 -0.33 -10.15
CA ARG A 127 -15.79 -0.16 -8.69
C ARG A 127 -15.45 -1.46 -7.96
N GLN A 128 -14.66 -1.37 -6.89
CA GLN A 128 -14.41 -2.51 -6.01
C GLN A 128 -15.58 -2.71 -5.05
N LYS A 129 -15.84 -3.97 -4.68
CA LYS A 129 -16.83 -4.25 -3.64
C LYS A 129 -16.33 -3.67 -2.32
N LYS A 130 -17.15 -2.80 -1.70
CA LYS A 130 -16.90 -2.32 -0.34
C LYS A 130 -16.82 -3.51 0.62
N TYR A 131 -15.81 -3.50 1.46
CA TYR A 131 -15.66 -4.52 2.48
C TYR A 131 -16.61 -4.22 3.64
N LYS A 132 -17.71 -4.97 3.76
CA LYS A 132 -18.50 -4.98 5.00
C LYS A 132 -17.75 -5.79 6.06
N VAL A 133 -17.52 -5.19 7.22
CA VAL A 133 -16.91 -5.87 8.36
C VAL A 133 -18.00 -6.58 9.17
N ALA A 134 -17.72 -7.82 9.58
CA ALA A 134 -18.64 -8.63 10.38
C ALA A 134 -18.33 -8.47 11.88
N GLN A 135 -19.34 -8.68 12.72
CA GLN A 135 -19.31 -8.52 14.21
C GLN A 135 -18.15 -9.24 14.94
N CYS A 136 -17.58 -10.29 14.32
CA CYS A 136 -16.30 -10.88 14.70
C CYS A 136 -15.46 -11.11 13.43
N GLY A 137 -14.53 -10.21 13.12
CA GLY A 137 -13.59 -10.36 12.00
C GLY A 137 -13.10 -9.03 11.47
N SER A 138 -11.87 -8.68 11.78
CA SER A 138 -11.24 -7.44 11.32
C SER A 138 -10.43 -7.67 10.05
N ILE A 139 -10.33 -6.65 9.19
CA ILE A 139 -9.31 -6.61 8.14
C ILE A 139 -8.02 -6.17 8.81
N GLY A 140 -6.94 -6.92 8.67
CA GLY A 140 -5.61 -6.45 9.03
C GLY A 140 -5.01 -5.65 7.87
N ILE A 141 -4.51 -4.45 8.11
CA ILE A 141 -3.68 -3.75 7.11
C ILE A 141 -2.34 -3.51 7.76
N ASN A 142 -1.35 -4.34 7.42
CA ASN A 142 -0.02 -4.13 7.94
C ASN A 142 0.71 -3.08 7.09
N LEU A 143 1.29 -2.05 7.71
CA LEU A 143 2.03 -1.01 7.01
C LEU A 143 3.53 -1.22 7.18
N VAL A 144 4.22 -1.51 6.08
CA VAL A 144 5.69 -1.50 6.05
C VAL A 144 6.14 -0.11 5.63
N ALA A 145 6.80 0.62 6.53
CA ALA A 145 7.21 2.00 6.28
C ALA A 145 8.70 2.05 5.91
N PHE A 146 9.03 2.68 4.79
CA PHE A 146 10.41 2.96 4.40
C PHE A 146 10.64 4.47 4.36
N GLY A 147 11.63 4.98 5.07
CA GLY A 147 12.05 6.38 4.95
C GLY A 147 13.05 6.52 3.81
N PHE A 148 12.73 7.33 2.79
CA PHE A 148 13.70 7.77 1.78
C PHE A 148 14.05 9.23 2.06
N TRP A 149 15.32 9.50 2.34
CA TRP A 149 15.81 10.83 2.68
C TRP A 149 16.73 11.34 1.57
N PRO A 150 16.64 12.62 1.15
CA PRO A 150 17.58 13.19 0.18
C PRO A 150 19.00 13.12 0.75
N ALA A 151 19.98 12.73 -0.09
CA ALA A 151 21.39 12.59 0.30
C ALA A 151 22.06 13.89 0.81
N THR A 152 21.37 15.04 0.76
CA THR A 152 21.92 16.36 1.14
C THR A 152 21.91 16.63 2.64
N ASN A 153 21.23 15.81 3.43
CA ASN A 153 21.07 16.02 4.86
C ASN A 153 21.84 14.92 5.61
N THR A 154 23.01 15.28 6.13
CA THR A 154 24.00 14.36 6.72
C THR A 154 23.71 13.94 8.16
N GLU A 155 22.67 14.48 8.80
CA GLU A 155 22.28 14.10 10.16
C GLU A 155 20.85 13.58 10.21
N ILE A 156 20.73 12.27 10.44
CA ILE A 156 19.46 11.65 10.83
C ILE A 156 19.45 11.61 12.35
N ASP A 157 18.73 12.53 12.98
CA ASP A 157 18.48 12.43 14.41
C ASP A 157 17.30 11.47 14.69
N ASN A 158 17.30 10.88 15.89
CA ASN A 158 16.23 9.99 16.32
C ASN A 158 14.86 10.70 16.44
N HIS A 159 14.85 12.04 16.43
CA HIS A 159 13.65 12.85 16.57
C HIS A 159 12.90 12.95 15.23
N ALA A 160 13.63 13.14 14.13
CA ALA A 160 13.13 13.12 12.76
C ALA A 160 12.56 11.74 12.42
N ILE A 161 13.26 10.66 12.76
CA ILE A 161 12.76 9.28 12.60
C ILE A 161 11.41 9.08 13.30
N LYS A 162 11.32 9.48 14.58
CA LYS A 162 10.07 9.42 15.35
C LYS A 162 9.00 10.32 14.74
N GLY A 163 9.37 11.49 14.22
CA GLY A 163 8.48 12.40 13.49
C GLY A 163 7.85 11.73 12.27
N VAL A 164 8.64 11.04 11.44
CA VAL A 164 8.14 10.30 10.26
C VAL A 164 7.19 9.18 10.68
N GLN A 165 7.60 8.38 11.67
CA GLN A 165 6.79 7.27 12.18
C GLN A 165 5.46 7.79 12.72
N ASN A 166 5.47 8.89 13.48
CA ASN A 166 4.27 9.52 14.01
C ASN A 166 3.39 10.13 12.92
N LEU A 167 3.97 10.67 11.84
CA LEU A 167 3.22 11.20 10.71
C LEU A 167 2.52 10.09 9.93
N ILE A 168 3.23 9.01 9.59
CA ILE A 168 2.65 7.85 8.89
C ILE A 168 1.62 7.16 9.77
N LEU A 169 1.93 6.95 11.05
CA LEU A 169 1.02 6.32 11.99
C LEU A 169 -0.19 7.22 12.27
N GLY A 170 0.00 8.53 12.42
CA GLY A 170 -1.08 9.50 12.62
C GLY A 170 -2.01 9.55 11.43
N TRP A 171 -1.47 9.74 10.22
CA TRP A 171 -2.25 9.67 8.98
C TRP A 171 -2.99 8.35 8.84
N PHE A 172 -2.33 7.23 9.16
CA PHE A 172 -2.99 5.92 9.14
C PHE A 172 -4.12 5.88 10.17
N LEU A 173 -3.88 6.23 11.44
CA LEU A 173 -4.92 6.22 12.46
C LEU A 173 -6.10 7.13 12.09
N ASP A 174 -5.84 8.29 11.49
CA ASP A 174 -6.87 9.22 11.01
C ASP A 174 -7.67 8.64 9.84
N ALA A 175 -7.00 8.09 8.82
CA ALA A 175 -7.64 7.43 7.68
C ALA A 175 -8.47 6.21 8.11
N MET A 176 -8.12 5.61 9.24
CA MET A 176 -8.68 4.39 9.77
C MET A 176 -9.69 4.66 10.89
N ASN A 177 -9.84 5.91 11.31
CA ASN A 177 -10.78 6.34 12.31
C ASN A 177 -12.21 6.04 11.84
N GLY A 178 -12.98 5.31 12.65
CA GLY A 178 -14.31 4.82 12.29
C GLY A 178 -14.32 3.57 11.39
N THR A 179 -13.17 2.96 11.10
CA THR A 179 -13.05 1.67 10.40
C THR A 179 -12.80 0.52 11.39
N ASN A 180 -13.12 -0.72 11.01
CA ASN A 180 -12.95 -1.90 11.87
C ASN A 180 -11.61 -2.64 11.63
N ILE A 181 -10.54 -1.90 11.36
CA ILE A 181 -9.21 -2.45 11.07
C ILE A 181 -8.36 -2.39 12.34
N VAL A 182 -7.65 -3.49 12.66
CA VAL A 182 -7.12 -3.75 14.02
C VAL A 182 -5.61 -3.84 14.13
N GLY A 183 -4.85 -3.25 13.21
CA GLY A 183 -3.43 -3.07 13.48
C GLY A 183 -2.61 -2.60 12.30
N ALA A 184 -1.65 -1.73 12.58
CA ALA A 184 -0.45 -1.49 11.80
C ALA A 184 0.75 -1.95 12.63
N SER A 185 1.65 -2.74 12.05
CA SER A 185 3.00 -2.95 12.58
C SER A 185 3.96 -2.19 11.67
N THR A 186 4.34 -0.99 12.09
CA THR A 186 5.40 -0.22 11.42
C THR A 186 6.74 -0.89 11.69
N GLN A 187 7.19 -1.74 10.77
CA GLN A 187 8.62 -2.02 10.65
C GLN A 187 9.21 -0.88 9.83
N LEU A 188 9.91 0.05 10.50
CA LEU A 188 10.67 1.08 9.82
C LEU A 188 11.98 0.48 9.34
N LEU A 189 12.12 0.29 8.03
CA LEU A 189 13.42 0.04 7.43
C LEU A 189 13.91 1.37 6.83
N VAL A 190 14.92 1.97 7.46
CA VAL A 190 15.61 3.14 6.91
C VAL A 190 16.57 2.63 5.83
N LEU A 191 16.20 2.80 4.56
CA LEU A 191 17.08 2.52 3.44
C LEU A 191 17.72 3.83 2.99
N TYR A 192 19.02 3.96 3.20
CA TYR A 192 19.81 5.05 2.61
C TYR A 192 19.92 4.77 1.10
N GLY A 193 19.07 5.41 0.30
CA GLY A 193 19.15 5.35 -1.15
C GLY A 193 20.04 6.46 -1.70
N TYR A 194 21.22 6.11 -2.21
CA TYR A 194 21.89 6.96 -3.20
C TYR A 194 21.08 6.83 -4.50
N ILE A 195 20.43 7.91 -4.93
CA ILE A 195 19.97 8.05 -6.32
C ILE A 195 21.17 8.46 -7.16
#